data_AF-A0A2D9S7I4-F1
#
_entry.id   AF-A0A2D9S7I4-F1
#
_cell.length_a   1.000
_cell.length_b   1.000
_cell.length_c   1.000
_cell.angle_alpha   90.00
_cell.angle_beta   90.00
_cell.angle_gamma   90.00
#
_symmetry.space_group_name_H-M   'P 1'
#
loop_
_entity.id
_entity.type
_entity.pdbx_description
1 polymer ?
#
loop_
_entity_poly.entity_id
_entity_poly.type
_entity_poly.pdbx_seq_one_letter_code
_entity_poly.pdbx_strand_id
1 'polypeptide(L)'
;MLDLKEVVVEENKQEVIGDEWWEEGYKVKSESNPSDNTDTGDLCGHPGCEKTVSAFDFRCYTCRGRFCPQHVGPNINCQLCSD
;
A
#
# COMPACT_ATOMS: atom_id res chain seq x y z
N MET A 1 -66.15 -16.14 -8.71
CA MET A 1 -65.21 -15.14 -8.16
C MET A 1 -64.73 -15.68 -6.83
N LEU A 2 -63.46 -16.11 -6.76
CA LEU A 2 -62.80 -16.52 -5.53
C LEU A 2 -61.84 -15.38 -5.18
N ASP A 3 -62.15 -14.65 -4.10
CA ASP A 3 -61.31 -13.57 -3.58
C ASP A 3 -60.05 -14.14 -2.93
N LEU A 4 -58.90 -14.01 -3.61
CA LEU A 4 -57.60 -14.23 -2.97
C LEU A 4 -57.28 -13.03 -2.08
N LYS A 5 -57.24 -13.26 -0.77
CA LYS A 5 -56.67 -12.32 0.19
C LYS A 5 -55.14 -12.42 0.12
N GLU A 6 -54.51 -11.36 -0.36
CA GLU A 6 -53.05 -11.21 -0.37
C GLU A 6 -52.52 -11.16 1.07
N VAL A 7 -51.54 -12.02 1.35
CA VAL A 7 -50.78 -12.02 2.60
C VAL A 7 -49.71 -10.94 2.48
N VAL A 8 -49.86 -9.84 3.22
CA VAL A 8 -48.84 -8.80 3.33
C VAL A 8 -47.67 -9.39 4.13
N VAL A 9 -46.58 -9.70 3.45
CA VAL A 9 -45.32 -10.11 4.08
C VAL A 9 -44.58 -8.85 4.50
N GLU A 10 -44.38 -8.69 5.81
CA GLU A 10 -43.53 -7.65 6.41
C GLU A 10 -42.09 -7.77 5.91
N GLU A 11 -41.63 -6.82 5.10
CA GLU A 11 -40.23 -6.69 4.73
C GLU A 11 -39.45 -5.99 5.85
N ASN A 12 -38.72 -6.78 6.62
CA ASN A 12 -37.76 -6.31 7.61
C ASN A 12 -36.62 -5.55 6.90
N LYS A 13 -36.68 -4.23 6.95
CA LYS A 13 -35.72 -3.32 6.32
C LYS A 13 -34.43 -3.28 7.16
N GLN A 14 -33.56 -4.25 6.97
CA GLN A 14 -32.20 -4.15 7.49
C GLN A 14 -31.43 -3.09 6.70
N GLU A 15 -30.98 -2.05 7.39
CA GLU A 15 -30.15 -0.99 6.80
C GLU A 15 -28.84 -1.61 6.30
N VAL A 16 -28.62 -1.53 4.99
CA VAL A 16 -27.37 -1.94 4.36
C VAL A 16 -26.32 -0.90 4.74
N ILE A 17 -25.37 -1.28 5.59
CA ILE A 17 -24.16 -0.48 5.84
C ILE A 17 -23.46 -0.36 4.48
N GLY A 18 -23.49 0.84 3.90
CA GLY A 18 -22.97 1.10 2.56
C GLY A 18 -21.45 0.90 2.48
N ASP A 19 -21.00 0.61 1.26
CA ASP A 19 -19.62 0.47 0.83
C ASP A 19 -18.85 1.81 0.88
N GLU A 20 -19.08 2.66 1.89
CA GLU A 20 -18.54 4.02 2.01
C GLU A 20 -17.55 4.14 3.18
N TRP A 21 -17.23 3.03 3.86
CA TRP A 21 -16.34 3.02 5.04
C TRP A 21 -14.91 3.50 4.78
N TRP A 22 -14.50 3.63 3.51
CA TRP A 22 -13.20 4.17 3.09
C TRP A 22 -13.22 5.68 2.81
N GLU A 23 -14.38 6.34 2.75
CA GLU A 23 -14.47 7.77 2.41
C GLU A 23 -14.24 8.69 3.63
N GLU A 24 -14.60 8.25 4.83
CA GLU A 24 -14.64 9.12 6.01
C GLU A 24 -13.23 9.48 6.56
N GLY A 25 -12.18 8.80 6.06
CA GLY A 25 -10.79 9.01 6.47
C GLY A 25 -9.92 9.80 5.48
N TYR A 26 -10.35 10.00 4.23
CA TYR A 26 -9.53 10.63 3.18
C TYR A 26 -9.66 12.17 3.18
N LYS A 27 -9.42 12.83 4.32
CA LYS A 27 -9.04 14.26 4.24
C LYS A 27 -7.58 14.33 3.78
N VAL A 28 -7.39 14.48 2.47
CA VAL A 28 -6.08 14.85 1.89
C VAL A 28 -5.67 16.18 2.51
N LYS A 29 -4.92 16.12 3.61
CA LYS A 29 -4.04 17.22 4.01
C LYS A 29 -2.95 17.28 2.94
N SER A 30 -3.15 18.13 1.94
CA SER A 30 -2.02 18.71 1.23
C SER A 30 -1.06 19.25 2.30
N GLU A 31 0.23 18.92 2.17
CA GLU A 31 1.32 19.25 3.10
C GLU A 31 1.57 18.23 4.24
N SER A 32 1.65 16.95 3.90
CA SER A 32 2.78 16.18 4.41
C SER A 32 3.88 16.28 3.37
N ASN A 33 4.96 17.03 3.64
CA ASN A 33 6.21 16.78 2.93
C ASN A 33 6.57 15.31 3.21
N PRO A 34 6.47 14.37 2.25
CA PRO A 34 7.14 13.11 2.44
C PRO A 34 8.61 13.50 2.45
N SER A 35 9.22 13.44 3.64
CA SER A 35 10.65 13.66 3.82
C SER A 35 11.38 12.94 2.70
N ASP A 36 11.91 13.75 1.78
CA ASP A 36 12.95 13.46 0.80
C ASP A 36 13.08 11.97 0.46
N ASN A 37 12.03 11.38 -0.13
CA ASN A 37 12.30 10.30 -1.06
C ASN A 37 12.51 11.03 -2.37
N THR A 38 13.72 11.55 -2.56
CA THR A 38 14.20 11.74 -3.93
C THR A 38 13.88 10.42 -4.60
N ASP A 39 12.96 10.47 -5.56
CA ASP A 39 12.63 9.35 -6.42
C ASP A 39 13.84 9.13 -7.34
N THR A 40 14.94 8.73 -6.72
CA THR A 40 16.02 7.95 -7.28
C THR A 40 15.54 6.50 -7.36
N GLY A 41 14.22 6.28 -7.48
CA GLY A 41 13.52 5.01 -7.27
C GLY A 41 13.91 3.94 -8.27
N ASP A 42 14.62 4.35 -9.33
CA ASP A 42 15.16 3.49 -10.36
C ASP A 42 16.65 3.17 -10.20
N LEU A 43 17.38 3.68 -9.19
CA LEU A 43 18.80 3.35 -8.99
C LEU A 43 19.07 2.61 -7.67
N CYS A 44 20.08 1.75 -7.70
CA CYS A 44 20.54 1.01 -6.55
C CYS A 44 21.04 1.97 -5.45
N GLY A 45 20.48 1.87 -4.24
CA GLY A 45 20.86 2.69 -3.08
C GLY A 45 22.23 2.37 -2.48
N HIS A 46 23.09 1.62 -3.18
CA HIS A 46 24.45 1.36 -2.75
C HIS A 46 25.38 2.47 -3.26
N PRO A 47 26.22 3.08 -2.41
CA PRO A 47 27.15 4.12 -2.83
C PRO A 47 28.06 3.59 -3.95
N GLY A 48 28.12 4.31 -5.07
CA GLY A 48 28.91 3.90 -6.24
C GLY A 48 28.26 2.83 -7.13
N CYS A 49 26.98 2.50 -6.94
CA CYS A 49 26.23 1.64 -7.84
C CYS A 49 25.22 2.44 -8.66
N GLU A 50 25.45 2.53 -9.98
CA GLU A 50 24.54 3.19 -10.93
C GLU A 50 23.58 2.19 -11.61
N LYS A 51 23.46 0.97 -11.06
CA LYS A 51 22.53 -0.03 -11.62
C LYS A 51 21.11 0.41 -11.40
N THR A 52 20.28 0.16 -12.41
CA THR A 52 18.85 0.38 -12.25
C THR A 52 18.21 -0.69 -11.38
N VAL A 53 17.19 -0.29 -10.63
CA VAL A 53 16.36 -1.15 -9.77
C VAL A 53 14.89 -0.81 -10.02
N SER A 54 14.01 -1.74 -9.72
CA SER A 54 12.57 -1.62 -9.93
C SER A 54 11.81 -1.71 -8.61
N ALA A 55 10.50 -1.54 -8.71
CA ALA A 55 9.57 -1.73 -7.61
C ALA A 55 9.64 -3.14 -6.98
N PHE A 56 10.13 -4.13 -7.75
CA PHE A 56 10.23 -5.54 -7.36
C PHE A 56 11.60 -5.96 -6.84
N ASP A 57 12.60 -5.10 -6.92
CA ASP A 57 13.92 -5.42 -6.39
C ASP A 57 13.94 -5.40 -4.86
N PHE A 58 15.02 -5.97 -4.31
CA PHE A 58 15.23 -6.07 -2.88
C PHE A 58 15.14 -4.69 -2.22
N ARG A 59 14.28 -4.61 -1.19
CA ARG A 59 14.13 -3.42 -0.35
C ARG A 59 14.63 -3.73 1.05
N CYS A 60 15.64 -2.98 1.50
CA CYS A 60 16.18 -3.12 2.84
C CYS A 60 15.08 -2.79 3.88
N TYR A 61 14.93 -3.64 4.89
CA TYR A 61 13.94 -3.41 5.95
C TYR A 61 14.24 -2.15 6.77
N THR A 62 15.52 -1.90 7.09
CA THR A 62 15.95 -0.77 7.91
C THR A 62 15.89 0.58 7.17
N CYS A 63 16.63 0.71 6.06
CA CYS A 63 16.74 1.99 5.36
C CYS A 63 15.68 2.20 4.27
N ARG A 64 14.86 1.18 3.95
CA ARG A 64 13.83 1.18 2.89
C ARG A 64 14.35 1.49 1.47
N GLY A 65 15.66 1.57 1.30
CA GLY A 65 16.33 1.70 0.01
C GLY A 65 16.16 0.44 -0.84
N ARG A 66 16.17 0.62 -2.16
CA ARG A 66 16.14 -0.45 -3.16
C ARG A 66 17.55 -0.78 -3.59
N PHE A 67 17.89 -2.06 -3.73
CA PHE A 67 19.24 -2.50 -4.08
C PHE A 67 19.18 -3.55 -5.19
N CYS A 68 20.13 -3.49 -6.12
CA CYS A 68 20.28 -4.52 -7.14
C CYS A 68 20.76 -5.85 -6.52
N PRO A 69 20.64 -6.98 -7.23
CA PRO A 69 20.97 -8.31 -6.69
C PRO A 69 22.41 -8.46 -6.13
N GLN A 70 23.34 -7.59 -6.52
CA GLN A 70 24.74 -7.61 -6.04
C GLN A 70 24.92 -6.95 -4.66
N HIS A 71 24.02 -6.05 -4.28
CA HIS A 71 24.10 -5.27 -3.03
C HIS A 71 23.03 -5.69 -2.01
N VAL A 72 22.49 -6.90 -2.17
CA VAL A 72 21.66 -7.54 -1.16
C VAL A 72 22.56 -7.94 0.02
N GLY A 73 22.17 -7.56 1.23
CA GLY A 73 22.90 -7.94 2.44
C GLY A 73 22.46 -9.30 2.97
N PRO A 74 23.06 -9.78 4.06
CA PRO A 74 22.58 -10.96 4.74
C PRO A 74 21.16 -10.72 5.30
N ASN A 75 20.23 -11.63 5.00
CA ASN A 75 18.83 -11.61 5.42
C ASN A 75 17.97 -10.51 4.74
N ILE A 76 17.22 -9.73 5.54
CA ILE A 76 16.25 -8.72 5.10
C ILE A 76 16.84 -7.30 5.03
N ASN A 77 18.13 -7.15 5.34
CA ASN A 77 18.84 -5.87 5.37
C ASN A 77 19.84 -5.77 4.22
N CYS A 78 20.14 -4.55 3.77
CA CYS A 78 21.25 -4.32 2.83
C CYS A 78 22.59 -4.45 3.54
N GLN A 79 23.67 -4.52 2.76
CA GLN A 79 25.04 -4.69 3.27
C GLN A 79 25.44 -3.59 4.27
N LEU A 80 24.98 -2.34 4.03
CA LEU A 80 25.25 -1.18 4.91
C LEU A 80 24.44 -1.18 6.22
N CYS A 81 23.37 -1.96 6.30
CA CYS A 81 22.50 -2.04 7.49
C CYS A 81 22.65 -3.39 8.22
N SER A 82 23.62 -4.20 7.83
CA SER A 82 23.85 -5.54 8.38
C SER A 82 25.12 -5.63 9.24
N ASP A 83 25.73 -4.48 9.54
CA ASP A 83 26.87 -4.35 10.47
C ASP A 83 26.49 -4.74 11.92
#